data_AF-A0A933R8S3-F1
#
_entry.id   AF-A0A933R8S3-F1
#
_cell.length_a   1.000
_cell.length_b   1.000
_cell.length_c   1.000
_cell.angle_alpha   90.00
_cell.angle_beta   90.00
_cell.angle_gamma   90.00
#
_symmetry.space_group_name_H-M   'P 1'
#
loop_
_entity.id
_entity.type
_entity.pdbx_description
1 polymer ?
#
loop_
_entity_poly.entity_id
_entity_poly.type
_entity_poly.pdbx_seq_one_letter_code
_entity_poly.pdbx_strand_id
1 'polypeptide(L)'
;MARHVAKFHLDKLVHDGLLAVEYARPPGRRGPGAGRPAKLYSRSSRELTLSVPQRQYELAARLLADAVTISGRDGITVADALAQVARNTGRAVGTQARHDAKALQPANVLAVAVTALERAGYEPRVDGPSVTLVNCPFHLLAREHIDLVCGMNLDLMTGLVEGLASSNLQASLEPAPGLCCVRLRESGA
;
A
#
# COMPACT_ATOMS: atom_id res chain seq x y z
N MET A 1 -29.03 -6.52 -23.93
CA MET A 1 -27.75 -7.23 -23.64
C MET A 1 -28.02 -8.73 -23.54
N ALA A 2 -27.26 -9.56 -24.26
CA ALA A 2 -27.50 -11.01 -24.30
C ALA A 2 -27.25 -11.63 -22.90
N ARG A 3 -28.25 -12.37 -22.38
CA ARG A 3 -28.26 -12.97 -21.03
C ARG A 3 -27.05 -13.88 -20.75
N HIS A 4 -26.45 -14.42 -21.79
CA HIS A 4 -25.23 -15.25 -21.71
C HIS A 4 -23.99 -14.44 -21.27
N VAL A 5 -23.91 -13.17 -21.65
CA VAL A 5 -22.77 -12.29 -21.33
C VAL A 5 -22.81 -11.86 -19.88
N ALA A 6 -23.99 -11.46 -19.38
CA ALA A 6 -24.15 -11.08 -17.97
C ALA A 6 -23.80 -12.23 -17.01
N LYS A 7 -24.32 -13.45 -17.28
CA LYS A 7 -23.99 -14.63 -16.47
C LYS A 7 -22.48 -14.91 -16.45
N PHE A 8 -21.82 -14.83 -17.60
CA PHE A 8 -20.38 -15.07 -17.71
C PHE A 8 -19.57 -14.12 -16.83
N HIS A 9 -19.86 -12.81 -16.85
CA HIS A 9 -19.16 -11.84 -16.02
C HIS A 9 -19.48 -11.99 -14.53
N LEU A 10 -20.74 -12.26 -14.18
CA LEU A 10 -21.13 -12.49 -12.79
C LEU A 10 -20.46 -13.75 -12.22
N ASP A 11 -20.32 -14.81 -13.01
CA ASP A 11 -19.63 -16.03 -12.60
C ASP A 11 -18.12 -15.80 -12.37
N LYS A 12 -17.48 -14.90 -13.13
CA LYS A 12 -16.11 -14.45 -12.85
C LYS A 12 -16.02 -13.71 -11.52
N LEU A 13 -16.92 -12.76 -11.26
CA LEU A 13 -16.94 -12.03 -9.99
C LEU A 13 -17.21 -12.95 -8.79
N VAL A 14 -17.97 -14.04 -8.98
CA VAL A 14 -18.13 -15.08 -7.97
C VAL A 14 -16.83 -15.86 -7.76
N HIS A 15 -16.13 -16.23 -8.85
CA HIS A 15 -14.83 -16.89 -8.76
C HIS A 15 -13.80 -16.04 -8.00
N ASP A 16 -13.79 -14.73 -8.24
CA ASP A 16 -12.91 -13.78 -7.56
C ASP A 16 -13.39 -13.46 -6.12
N GLY A 17 -14.57 -13.99 -5.73
CA GLY A 17 -15.18 -13.83 -4.41
C GLY A 17 -15.77 -12.44 -4.14
N LEU A 18 -16.01 -11.65 -5.18
CA LEU A 18 -16.66 -10.34 -5.10
C LEU A 18 -18.19 -10.46 -5.04
N LEU A 19 -18.73 -11.59 -5.52
CA LEU A 19 -20.15 -11.92 -5.40
C LEU A 19 -20.33 -13.28 -4.70
N ALA A 20 -21.42 -13.38 -3.93
CA ALA A 20 -21.95 -14.63 -3.42
C ALA A 20 -23.12 -15.09 -4.31
N VAL A 21 -23.41 -16.40 -4.27
CA VAL A 21 -24.51 -17.00 -5.03
C VAL A 21 -25.47 -17.70 -4.09
N GLU A 22 -26.75 -17.46 -4.31
CA GLU A 22 -27.84 -18.24 -3.73
C GLU A 22 -28.74 -18.77 -4.84
N TYR A 23 -29.28 -19.98 -4.69
CA TYR A 23 -30.29 -20.53 -5.60
C TYR A 23 -31.64 -20.50 -4.92
N ALA A 24 -32.50 -19.56 -5.35
CA ALA A 24 -33.82 -19.39 -4.76
C ALA A 24 -34.92 -19.36 -5.82
N ARG A 25 -36.13 -19.74 -5.42
CA ARG A 25 -37.33 -19.54 -6.24
C ARG A 25 -37.91 -18.15 -5.93
N PRO A 26 -38.24 -17.34 -6.94
CA PRO A 26 -38.93 -16.08 -6.71
C PRO A 26 -40.23 -16.28 -5.92
N PRO A 27 -40.58 -15.35 -5.01
CA PRO A 27 -41.84 -15.42 -4.27
C PRO A 27 -43.05 -15.56 -5.23
N GLY A 28 -44.02 -16.41 -4.87
CA GLY A 28 -45.23 -16.62 -5.67
C GLY A 28 -45.15 -17.69 -6.78
N ARG A 29 -43.98 -18.26 -7.08
CA ARG A 29 -43.86 -19.39 -8.02
C ARG A 29 -43.58 -20.71 -7.29
N ARG A 30 -44.65 -21.40 -6.88
CA ARG A 30 -44.62 -22.74 -6.26
C ARG A 30 -45.58 -23.68 -7.01
N GLY A 31 -45.23 -24.96 -7.12
CA GLY A 31 -46.07 -26.00 -7.76
C GLY A 31 -45.49 -26.61 -9.05
N PRO A 32 -46.19 -27.60 -9.66
CA PRO A 32 -45.81 -28.20 -10.94
C PRO A 32 -45.71 -27.13 -12.03
N GLY A 33 -44.60 -27.08 -12.77
CA GLY A 33 -44.36 -26.07 -13.81
C GLY A 33 -43.59 -24.81 -13.37
N ALA A 34 -43.23 -24.68 -12.08
CA ALA A 34 -42.53 -23.49 -11.55
C ALA A 34 -41.08 -23.27 -12.08
N GLY A 35 -40.53 -24.21 -12.83
CA GLY A 35 -39.17 -24.14 -13.39
C GLY A 35 -38.06 -24.37 -12.35
N ARG A 36 -36.79 -24.27 -12.82
CA ARG A 36 -35.59 -24.41 -11.99
C ARG A 36 -35.39 -23.16 -11.11
N PRO A 37 -34.89 -23.29 -9.85
CA PRO A 37 -34.49 -22.14 -9.03
C PRO A 37 -33.57 -21.18 -9.79
N ALA A 38 -33.77 -19.88 -9.59
CA ALA A 38 -32.95 -18.85 -10.19
C ALA A 38 -31.61 -18.77 -9.44
N LYS A 39 -30.53 -18.51 -10.18
CA LYS A 39 -29.23 -18.17 -9.60
C LYS A 39 -29.27 -16.67 -9.25
N LEU A 40 -29.28 -16.36 -7.97
CA LEU A 40 -29.24 -15.00 -7.44
C LEU A 40 -27.80 -14.66 -7.07
N TYR A 41 -27.39 -13.43 -7.36
CA TYR A 41 -26.07 -12.92 -7.06
C TYR A 41 -26.21 -11.77 -6.07
N SER A 42 -25.39 -11.75 -5.04
CA SER A 42 -25.32 -10.66 -4.06
C SER A 42 -23.87 -10.25 -3.86
N ARG A 43 -23.64 -8.99 -3.48
CA ARG A 43 -22.30 -8.50 -3.10
C ARG A 43 -21.77 -9.34 -1.93
N SER A 44 -20.55 -9.84 -2.02
CA SER A 44 -19.94 -10.50 -0.86
C SER A 44 -19.64 -9.48 0.25
N SER A 45 -19.38 -9.97 1.46
CA SER A 45 -18.90 -9.13 2.57
C SER A 45 -17.42 -8.76 2.45
N ARG A 46 -16.71 -9.27 1.43
CA ARG A 46 -15.29 -8.96 1.22
C ARG A 46 -15.13 -7.52 0.76
N GLU A 47 -14.19 -6.82 1.38
CA GLU A 47 -13.74 -5.53 0.90
C GLU A 47 -12.68 -5.72 -0.18
N LEU A 48 -12.80 -4.99 -1.29
CA LEU A 48 -11.80 -4.91 -2.34
C LEU A 48 -11.53 -3.44 -2.65
N THR A 49 -10.27 -3.05 -2.55
CA THR A 49 -9.79 -1.73 -2.96
C THR A 49 -8.87 -1.89 -4.16
N LEU A 50 -9.18 -1.17 -5.25
CA LEU A 50 -8.36 -1.12 -6.46
C LEU A 50 -7.94 0.33 -6.71
N SER A 51 -6.65 0.56 -6.96
CA SER A 51 -6.15 1.87 -7.34
C SER A 51 -5.13 1.76 -8.47
N VAL A 52 -5.28 2.59 -9.50
CA VAL A 52 -4.31 2.75 -10.60
C VAL A 52 -4.03 4.25 -10.78
N PRO A 53 -2.79 4.73 -10.52
CA PRO A 53 -1.64 3.97 -10.03
C PRO A 53 -1.85 3.47 -8.59
N GLN A 54 -0.97 2.59 -8.12
CA GLN A 54 -1.04 2.03 -6.77
C GLN A 54 -0.98 3.16 -5.71
N ARG A 55 -1.84 3.06 -4.69
CA ARG A 55 -1.91 4.02 -3.58
C ARG A 55 -1.88 3.27 -2.26
N GLN A 56 -1.40 3.94 -1.22
CA GLN A 56 -1.25 3.38 0.11
C GLN A 56 -1.97 4.23 1.18
N TYR A 57 -3.19 4.69 0.89
CA TYR A 57 -3.96 5.50 1.85
C TYR A 57 -4.32 4.75 3.14
N GLU A 58 -4.51 3.43 3.05
CA GLU A 58 -4.72 2.60 4.24
C GLU A 58 -3.48 2.61 5.16
N LEU A 59 -2.26 2.58 4.59
CA LEU A 59 -1.03 2.70 5.38
C LEU A 59 -0.97 4.06 6.08
N ALA A 60 -1.22 5.15 5.35
CA ALA A 60 -1.25 6.49 5.96
C ALA A 60 -2.30 6.59 7.09
N ALA A 61 -3.50 6.07 6.87
CA ALA A 61 -4.57 6.05 7.87
C ALA A 61 -4.17 5.27 9.12
N ARG A 62 -3.56 4.08 8.97
CA ARG A 62 -3.05 3.28 10.10
C ARG A 62 -1.96 4.02 10.87
N LEU A 63 -0.96 4.57 10.17
CA LEU A 63 0.14 5.31 10.80
C LEU A 63 -0.39 6.51 11.62
N LEU A 64 -1.35 7.26 11.06
CA LEU A 64 -1.99 8.38 11.75
C LEU A 64 -2.82 7.93 12.96
N ALA A 65 -3.58 6.83 12.83
CA ALA A 65 -4.39 6.29 13.94
C ALA A 65 -3.50 5.79 15.09
N ASP A 66 -2.40 5.10 14.77
CA ASP A 66 -1.42 4.63 15.75
C ASP A 66 -0.74 5.83 16.44
N ALA A 67 -0.38 6.86 15.68
CA ALA A 67 0.21 8.09 16.20
C ALA A 67 -0.71 8.82 17.17
N VAL A 68 -2.00 8.96 16.84
CA VAL A 68 -3.01 9.56 17.74
C VAL A 68 -3.15 8.73 19.02
N THR A 69 -3.16 7.40 18.91
CA THR A 69 -3.25 6.49 20.06
C THR A 69 -2.04 6.62 20.98
N ILE A 70 -0.83 6.64 20.41
CA ILE A 70 0.42 6.79 21.16
C ILE A 70 0.52 8.18 21.80
N SER A 71 0.18 9.23 21.07
CA SER A 71 0.15 10.60 21.59
C SER A 71 -0.76 10.72 22.81
N GLY A 72 -1.97 10.16 22.75
CA GLY A 72 -2.91 10.16 23.88
C GLY A 72 -2.44 9.33 25.09
N ARG A 73 -1.75 8.21 24.84
CA ARG A 73 -1.23 7.32 25.90
C ARG A 73 0.03 7.87 26.58
N ASP A 74 0.97 8.37 25.78
CA ASP A 74 2.33 8.69 26.22
C ASP A 74 2.55 10.20 26.44
N GLY A 75 1.57 11.04 26.11
CA GLY A 75 1.60 12.48 26.34
C GLY A 75 2.54 13.26 25.43
N ILE A 76 3.01 12.66 24.34
CA ILE A 76 3.84 13.31 23.31
C ILE A 76 2.98 13.93 22.20
N THR A 77 3.57 14.77 21.35
CA THR A 77 2.83 15.34 20.22
C THR A 77 2.47 14.26 19.18
N VAL A 78 1.38 14.46 18.43
CA VAL A 78 0.99 13.56 17.33
C VAL A 78 2.09 13.51 16.26
N ALA A 79 2.81 14.60 16.03
CA ALA A 79 3.91 14.65 15.07
C ALA A 79 5.08 13.75 15.50
N ASP A 80 5.50 13.83 16.76
CA ASP A 80 6.58 12.98 17.30
C ASP A 80 6.16 11.50 17.30
N ALA A 81 4.92 11.22 17.69
CA ALA A 81 4.37 9.87 17.64
C ALA A 81 4.34 9.33 16.20
N LEU A 82 3.92 10.16 15.23
CA LEU A 82 3.86 9.77 13.82
C LEU A 82 5.25 9.47 13.25
N ALA A 83 6.25 10.30 13.55
CA ALA A 83 7.63 10.06 13.16
C ALA A 83 8.13 8.71 13.71
N GLN A 84 7.85 8.43 14.98
CA GLN A 84 8.24 7.19 15.63
C GLN A 84 7.54 5.96 15.01
N VAL A 85 6.23 6.02 14.80
CA VAL A 85 5.46 4.93 14.18
C VAL A 85 5.94 4.69 12.75
N ALA A 86 6.05 5.74 11.93
CA ALA A 86 6.49 5.64 10.55
C ALA A 86 7.90 5.03 10.45
N ARG A 87 8.86 5.50 11.26
CA ARG A 87 10.22 4.96 11.28
C ARG A 87 10.26 3.49 11.72
N ASN A 88 9.45 3.09 12.69
CA ASN A 88 9.36 1.69 13.12
C ASN A 88 8.73 0.79 12.05
N THR A 89 7.65 1.24 11.41
CA THR A 89 7.04 0.53 10.29
C THR A 89 8.04 0.37 9.14
N GLY A 90 8.77 1.43 8.81
CA GLY A 90 9.86 1.40 7.83
C GLY A 90 10.91 0.36 8.19
N ARG A 91 11.40 0.37 9.45
CA ARG A 91 12.41 -0.57 9.94
C ARG A 91 11.96 -2.02 9.82
N ALA A 92 10.68 -2.30 10.11
CA ALA A 92 10.10 -3.63 9.93
C ALA A 92 10.12 -4.05 8.45
N VAL A 93 9.72 -3.15 7.53
CA VAL A 93 9.78 -3.41 6.07
C VAL A 93 11.21 -3.68 5.60
N GLY A 94 12.16 -2.85 6.00
CA GLY A 94 13.57 -3.04 5.64
C GLY A 94 14.17 -4.33 6.20
N THR A 95 13.83 -4.68 7.44
CA THR A 95 14.28 -5.91 8.09
C THR A 95 13.74 -7.14 7.35
N GLN A 96 12.46 -7.12 6.99
CA GLN A 96 11.83 -8.19 6.22
C GLN A 96 12.47 -8.32 4.83
N ALA A 97 12.69 -7.20 4.14
CA ALA A 97 13.34 -7.21 2.83
C ALA A 97 14.77 -7.78 2.88
N ARG A 98 15.55 -7.42 3.91
CA ARG A 98 16.88 -8.02 4.15
C ARG A 98 16.79 -9.53 4.41
N HIS A 99 15.81 -9.96 5.19
CA HIS A 99 15.59 -11.37 5.51
C HIS A 99 15.23 -12.18 4.25
N ASP A 100 14.28 -11.68 3.45
CA ASP A 100 13.87 -12.29 2.18
C ASP A 100 15.04 -12.45 1.21
N ALA A 101 15.97 -11.49 1.22
CA ALA A 101 17.18 -11.51 0.40
C ALA A 101 18.28 -12.49 0.89
N LYS A 102 18.06 -13.23 1.99
CA LYS A 102 18.99 -14.22 2.57
C LYS A 102 20.39 -13.66 2.87
N ALA A 103 20.41 -12.54 3.61
CA ALA A 103 21.59 -11.72 3.96
C ALA A 103 22.08 -10.81 2.82
N LEU A 104 22.14 -9.52 3.14
CA LEU A 104 22.54 -8.47 2.21
C LEU A 104 24.05 -8.45 2.02
N GLN A 105 24.49 -8.52 0.76
CA GLN A 105 25.81 -8.03 0.38
C GLN A 105 25.71 -6.51 0.15
N PRO A 106 26.75 -5.71 0.46
CA PRO A 106 26.73 -4.26 0.27
C PRO A 106 26.32 -3.85 -1.15
N ALA A 107 26.81 -4.57 -2.17
CA ALA A 107 26.49 -4.31 -3.58
C ALA A 107 25.01 -4.53 -3.95
N ASN A 108 24.22 -5.21 -3.10
CA ASN A 108 22.83 -5.56 -3.37
C ASN A 108 21.81 -4.71 -2.59
N VAL A 109 22.27 -3.85 -1.69
CA VAL A 109 21.39 -3.05 -0.82
C VAL A 109 20.42 -2.19 -1.63
N LEU A 110 20.91 -1.51 -2.66
CA LEU A 110 20.09 -0.68 -3.53
C LEU A 110 18.99 -1.48 -4.25
N ALA A 111 19.34 -2.66 -4.79
CA ALA A 111 18.40 -3.54 -5.47
C ALA A 111 17.31 -4.08 -4.53
N VAL A 112 17.67 -4.43 -3.29
CA VAL A 112 16.71 -4.85 -2.26
C VAL A 112 15.83 -3.69 -1.82
N ALA A 113 16.38 -2.48 -1.68
CA ALA A 113 15.60 -1.27 -1.38
C ALA A 113 14.58 -0.98 -2.49
N VAL A 114 14.99 -1.04 -3.76
CA VAL A 114 14.11 -0.89 -4.93
C VAL A 114 12.97 -1.90 -4.89
N THR A 115 13.28 -3.18 -4.68
CA THR A 115 12.26 -4.24 -4.60
C THR A 115 11.28 -4.00 -3.45
N ALA A 116 11.78 -3.55 -2.28
CA ALA A 116 10.94 -3.23 -1.13
C ALA A 116 10.00 -2.03 -1.40
N LEU A 117 10.51 -1.00 -2.09
CA LEU A 117 9.75 0.18 -2.49
C LEU A 117 8.65 -0.18 -3.50
N GLU A 118 8.95 -1.01 -4.50
CA GLU A 118 7.96 -1.51 -5.47
C GLU A 118 6.82 -2.28 -4.78
N ARG A 119 7.16 -3.16 -3.83
CA ARG A 119 6.16 -3.86 -3.01
C ARG A 119 5.32 -2.91 -2.15
N ALA A 120 5.92 -1.81 -1.71
CA ALA A 120 5.25 -0.70 -1.05
C ALA A 120 4.58 0.27 -2.05
N GLY A 121 4.36 -0.11 -3.30
CA GLY A 121 3.63 0.68 -4.29
C GLY A 121 4.29 1.98 -4.72
N TYR A 122 5.57 2.17 -4.42
CA TYR A 122 6.36 3.22 -5.03
C TYR A 122 6.83 2.77 -6.42
N GLU A 123 7.14 3.74 -7.27
CA GLU A 123 7.73 3.52 -8.59
C GLU A 123 9.17 4.08 -8.58
N PRO A 124 10.16 3.30 -8.10
CA PRO A 124 11.54 3.72 -8.06
C PRO A 124 12.19 3.74 -9.44
N ARG A 125 13.09 4.71 -9.65
CA ARG A 125 14.00 4.83 -10.79
C ARG A 125 15.41 5.01 -10.26
N VAL A 126 16.27 4.05 -10.56
CA VAL A 126 17.69 4.13 -10.23
C VAL A 126 18.37 5.04 -11.25
N ASP A 127 19.07 6.05 -10.74
CA ASP A 127 19.88 6.99 -11.49
C ASP A 127 21.23 7.13 -10.79
N GLY A 128 22.21 6.35 -11.26
CA GLY A 128 23.52 6.19 -10.63
C GLY A 128 23.41 5.82 -9.14
N PRO A 129 23.95 6.63 -8.22
CA PRO A 129 23.91 6.40 -6.77
C PRO A 129 22.59 6.85 -6.12
N SER A 130 21.56 7.21 -6.91
CA SER A 130 20.30 7.73 -6.38
C SER A 130 19.08 6.92 -6.84
N VAL A 131 18.04 6.92 -6.01
CA VAL A 131 16.73 6.39 -6.36
C VAL A 131 15.71 7.52 -6.29
N THR A 132 15.18 7.87 -7.45
CA THR A 132 14.05 8.80 -7.58
C THR A 132 12.75 8.01 -7.55
N LEU A 133 11.70 8.55 -6.95
CA LEU A 133 10.37 7.94 -6.97
C LEU A 133 9.44 8.77 -7.86
N VAL A 134 8.93 8.16 -8.92
CA VAL A 134 8.08 8.86 -9.93
C VAL A 134 6.59 8.84 -9.59
N ASN A 135 6.25 8.33 -8.40
CA ASN A 135 4.92 8.43 -7.83
C ASN A 135 4.99 8.76 -6.33
N CYS A 136 3.86 9.19 -5.78
CA CYS A 136 3.64 9.24 -4.33
C CYS A 136 2.44 8.34 -4.00
N PRO A 137 2.63 7.25 -3.24
CA PRO A 137 1.51 6.41 -2.80
C PRO A 137 0.48 7.16 -1.95
N PHE A 138 0.85 8.32 -1.41
CA PHE A 138 0.02 9.21 -0.60
C PHE A 138 -0.40 10.50 -1.32
N HIS A 139 -0.31 10.54 -2.66
CA HIS A 139 -0.37 11.77 -3.46
C HIS A 139 -1.49 12.76 -3.10
N LEU A 140 -2.73 12.30 -2.91
CA LEU A 140 -3.84 13.21 -2.57
C LEU A 140 -3.64 13.86 -1.20
N LEU A 141 -3.30 13.07 -0.17
CA LEU A 141 -2.99 13.63 1.15
C LEU A 141 -1.75 14.52 1.11
N ALA A 142 -0.71 14.13 0.36
CA ALA A 142 0.51 14.91 0.25
C ALA A 142 0.27 16.28 -0.38
N ARG A 143 -0.72 16.44 -1.27
CA ARG A 143 -1.05 17.75 -1.86
C ARG A 143 -1.68 18.73 -0.87
N GLU A 144 -2.44 18.22 0.10
CA GLU A 144 -3.15 19.04 1.08
C GLU A 144 -2.32 19.23 2.37
N HIS A 145 -1.47 18.26 2.70
CA HIS A 145 -0.72 18.20 3.94
C HIS A 145 0.74 17.83 3.68
N ILE A 146 1.44 18.65 2.87
CA ILE A 146 2.81 18.39 2.42
C ILE A 146 3.74 18.08 3.59
N ASP A 147 3.85 18.99 4.57
CA ASP A 147 4.82 18.85 5.66
C ASP A 147 4.58 17.58 6.49
N LEU A 148 3.30 17.31 6.81
CA LEU A 148 2.91 16.13 7.60
C LEU A 148 3.17 14.82 6.82
N VAL A 149 2.70 14.74 5.58
CA VAL A 149 2.70 13.49 4.81
C VAL A 149 4.08 13.23 4.22
N CYS A 150 4.77 14.25 3.72
CA CYS A 150 6.13 14.11 3.22
C CYS A 150 7.12 13.88 4.38
N GLY A 151 6.90 14.47 5.56
CA GLY A 151 7.64 14.13 6.80
C GLY A 151 7.44 12.68 7.23
N MET A 152 6.19 12.24 7.35
CA MET A 152 5.85 10.83 7.64
C MET A 152 6.50 9.87 6.63
N ASN A 153 6.45 10.22 5.34
CA ASN A 153 7.05 9.41 4.28
C ASN A 153 8.59 9.38 4.37
N LEU A 154 9.22 10.49 4.76
CA LEU A 154 10.66 10.54 5.03
C LEU A 154 11.02 9.62 6.19
N ASP A 155 10.30 9.66 7.31
CA ASP A 155 10.54 8.80 8.46
C ASP A 155 10.34 7.33 8.12
N LEU A 156 9.31 7.01 7.33
CA LEU A 156 9.06 5.67 6.81
C LEU A 156 10.24 5.16 5.96
N MET A 157 10.76 5.97 5.03
CA MET A 157 11.90 5.57 4.20
C MET A 157 13.20 5.52 4.98
N THR A 158 13.40 6.44 5.92
CA THR A 158 14.56 6.42 6.83
C THR A 158 14.57 5.13 7.63
N GLY A 159 13.43 4.77 8.22
CA GLY A 159 13.25 3.49 8.89
C GLY A 159 13.54 2.30 7.99
N LEU A 160 13.04 2.30 6.74
CA LEU A 160 13.32 1.25 5.75
C LEU A 160 14.82 1.06 5.53
N VAL A 161 15.54 2.16 5.31
CA VAL A 161 17.00 2.15 5.10
C VAL A 161 17.73 1.60 6.34
N GLU A 162 17.35 2.05 7.53
CA GLU A 162 17.91 1.51 8.77
C GLU A 162 17.60 0.03 8.95
N GLY A 163 16.39 -0.39 8.57
CA GLY A 163 15.94 -1.78 8.59
C GLY A 163 16.74 -2.67 7.65
N LEU A 164 17.26 -2.12 6.53
CA LEU A 164 18.20 -2.82 5.64
C LEU A 164 19.61 -2.94 6.24
N ALA A 165 19.91 -2.24 7.34
CA ALA A 165 21.26 -2.10 7.92
C ALA A 165 22.29 -1.55 6.92
N SER A 166 21.86 -0.59 6.09
CA SER A 166 22.76 0.14 5.21
C SER A 166 23.33 1.36 5.91
N SER A 167 24.65 1.51 5.94
CA SER A 167 25.31 2.77 6.31
C SER A 167 25.42 3.75 5.14
N ASN A 168 25.25 3.25 3.92
CA ASN A 168 25.58 3.96 2.70
C ASN A 168 24.35 4.44 1.95
N LEU A 169 23.13 4.33 2.49
CA LEU A 169 21.92 4.83 1.84
C LEU A 169 21.25 5.80 2.80
N GLN A 170 20.69 6.90 2.30
CA GLN A 170 19.99 7.90 3.11
C GLN A 170 18.73 8.37 2.39
N ALA A 171 17.68 8.63 3.15
CA ALA A 171 16.46 9.27 2.66
C ALA A 171 16.52 10.77 2.97
N SER A 172 16.16 11.60 2.00
CA SER A 172 16.11 13.06 2.14
C SER A 172 14.86 13.64 1.50
N LEU A 173 14.40 14.79 1.99
CA LEU A 173 13.35 15.58 1.34
C LEU A 173 13.96 16.39 0.19
N GLU A 174 13.56 16.06 -1.03
CA GLU A 174 13.92 16.76 -2.26
C GLU A 174 12.69 16.93 -3.16
N PRO A 175 11.73 17.80 -2.79
CA PRO A 175 10.51 17.98 -3.56
C PRO A 175 10.78 18.49 -4.97
N ALA A 176 10.18 17.83 -5.97
CA ALA A 176 10.28 18.22 -7.37
C ALA A 176 8.97 17.90 -8.11
N PRO A 177 8.59 18.70 -9.14
CA PRO A 177 7.37 18.45 -9.90
C PRO A 177 7.33 17.04 -10.50
N GLY A 178 6.21 16.35 -10.31
CA GLY A 178 5.99 14.99 -10.83
C GLY A 178 6.73 13.88 -10.08
N LEU A 179 7.45 14.19 -8.99
CA LEU A 179 8.20 13.22 -8.18
C LEU A 179 7.65 13.14 -6.76
N CYS A 180 7.98 12.07 -6.05
CA CYS A 180 7.82 12.01 -4.60
C CYS A 180 8.69 13.09 -3.93
N CYS A 181 8.23 13.63 -2.79
CA CYS A 181 9.04 14.51 -1.95
C CYS A 181 10.34 13.87 -1.45
N VAL A 182 10.40 12.53 -1.38
CA VAL A 182 11.53 11.81 -0.77
C VAL A 182 12.36 11.13 -1.85
N ARG A 183 13.69 11.30 -1.75
CA ARG A 183 14.69 10.63 -2.58
C ARG A 183 15.58 9.76 -1.70
N LEU A 184 16.09 8.65 -2.25
CA LEU A 184 17.17 7.89 -1.63
C LEU A 184 18.48 8.16 -2.35
N ARG A 185 19.58 8.32 -1.61
CA ARG A 185 20.93 8.51 -2.17
C ARG A 185 21.95 7.71 -1.41
N GLU A 186 22.94 7.19 -2.14
CA GLU A 186 24.08 6.58 -1.50
C GLU A 186 24.97 7.65 -0.84
N SER A 187 25.40 7.41 0.41
CA SER A 187 26.29 8.31 1.15
C SER A 187 27.71 8.19 0.60
N GLY A 188 28.21 9.25 -0.02
CA GLY A 188 29.57 9.29 -0.60
C GLY A 188 29.62 9.54 -2.11
N ALA A 189 28.49 9.86 -2.74
CA ALA A 189 28.42 10.34 -4.12
C ALA A 189 28.12 11.85 -4.20
#